data_AF-A0A371MEV6-F1
#
_entry.id   AF-A0A371MEV6-F1
#
_cell.length_a   1.000
_cell.length_b   1.000
_cell.length_c   1.000
_cell.angle_alpha   90.00
_cell.angle_beta   90.00
_cell.angle_gamma   90.00
#
_symmetry.space_group_name_H-M   'P 1'
#
loop_
_entity.id
_entity.type
_entity.pdbx_description
1 polymer ?
#
loop_
_entity_poly.entity_id
_entity_poly.type
_entity_poly.pdbx_seq_one_letter_code
_entity_poly.pdbx_strand_id
1 'polypeptide(L)'
;MTSSAVGSALTYLMTIMFVLSIASLGGQLFEHPSARIVAAAVASIPIYGKYLQHIFPWFLSFSLIPLVLLMFYRTRLGETSRRDQVGLLILTSAITLIHPMTSLVMVGVSILALIGEYIHRKRTQNKSGFSIRSTAWIIAVPVLHYTWYFGRRGLEMLFRDIAISITQLESTGGARASRAASSGYTIPQLIWRYVVLEYGPLLLLLGLAGLVALIVIYYSARGRGELGPTISTAIYVGGGVLGVVMFAGDFVAEGAYRSNQVTILASILLVAWALTKLLSTDHDSVLWTGARVAAVVSILLLSIYAPFTVYAETRHVTEQEFSGSEWFLGTRSAERAVESNAMSHKIEVFLGDGELRPDVTYEDWAFRSSTSVLPDHYGYAENNTVGQTFPDGPYLITKTRDFEWWKREPPNRQSSINYQTREDAERLGQDATAQRIYSNGGFTVWDINGVRNSTNTAN
;
A
#
# COMPACT_ATOMS: atom_id res chain seq x y z
N MET A 1 17.96 -13.29 -13.99
CA MET A 1 16.64 -13.45 -14.67
C MET A 1 15.62 -14.34 -13.94
N THR A 2 15.97 -15.18 -12.95
CA THR A 2 15.02 -16.12 -12.31
C THR A 2 14.23 -15.56 -11.11
N SER A 3 14.72 -14.53 -10.42
CA SER A 3 14.10 -13.99 -9.19
C SER A 3 12.86 -13.12 -9.43
N SER A 4 12.85 -12.29 -10.48
CA SER A 4 11.74 -11.37 -10.78
C SER A 4 10.48 -12.09 -11.28
N ALA A 5 10.65 -13.15 -12.06
CA ALA A 5 9.54 -13.98 -12.57
C ALA A 5 8.84 -14.75 -11.43
N VAL A 6 9.61 -15.33 -10.51
CA VAL A 6 9.07 -16.04 -9.34
C VAL A 6 8.33 -15.08 -8.42
N GLY A 7 8.89 -13.89 -8.19
CA GLY A 7 8.27 -12.84 -7.39
C GLY A 7 6.92 -12.37 -7.93
N SER A 8 6.84 -12.13 -9.24
CA SER A 8 5.61 -11.72 -9.90
C SER A 8 4.55 -12.84 -9.88
N ALA A 9 4.98 -14.08 -10.14
CA ALA A 9 4.09 -15.24 -10.08
C ALA A 9 3.46 -15.43 -8.69
N LEU A 10 4.23 -15.23 -7.62
CA LEU A 10 3.73 -15.31 -6.25
C LEU A 10 2.63 -14.26 -5.98
N THR A 11 2.84 -13.01 -6.39
CA THR A 11 1.84 -11.95 -6.18
C THR A 11 0.57 -12.21 -6.96
N TYR A 12 0.66 -12.69 -8.20
CA TYR A 12 -0.51 -13.09 -8.98
C TYR A 12 -1.25 -14.27 -8.35
N LEU A 13 -0.53 -15.28 -7.86
CA LEU A 13 -1.13 -16.42 -7.15
C LEU A 13 -1.89 -15.94 -5.90
N MET A 14 -1.30 -15.06 -5.09
CA MET A 14 -1.96 -14.53 -3.90
C MET A 14 -3.19 -13.67 -4.24
N THR A 15 -3.16 -12.96 -5.37
CA THR A 15 -4.30 -12.19 -5.88
C THR A 15 -5.45 -13.12 -6.29
N ILE A 16 -5.14 -14.19 -7.03
CA ILE A 16 -6.13 -15.21 -7.40
C ILE A 16 -6.73 -15.84 -6.15
N MET A 17 -5.89 -16.21 -5.18
CA MET A 17 -6.33 -16.75 -3.89
C MET A 17 -7.24 -15.77 -3.15
N PHE A 18 -6.93 -14.48 -3.12
CA PHE A 18 -7.77 -13.44 -2.53
C PHE A 18 -9.15 -13.40 -3.19
N VAL A 19 -9.21 -13.32 -4.53
CA VAL A 19 -10.46 -13.26 -5.30
C VAL A 19 -11.31 -14.52 -5.06
N LEU A 20 -10.72 -15.71 -5.16
CA LEU A 20 -11.43 -16.98 -4.94
C LEU A 20 -11.93 -17.13 -3.51
N SER A 21 -11.16 -16.63 -2.54
CA SER A 21 -11.55 -16.64 -1.13
C SER A 21 -12.71 -15.69 -0.86
N ILE A 22 -12.71 -14.50 -1.47
CA ILE A 22 -13.83 -13.56 -1.41
C ILE A 22 -15.07 -14.15 -2.09
N ALA A 23 -14.92 -14.77 -3.27
CA ALA A 23 -16.02 -15.42 -3.97
C ALA A 23 -16.69 -16.48 -3.09
N SER A 24 -15.88 -17.34 -2.48
CA SER A 24 -16.35 -18.40 -1.58
C SER A 24 -17.02 -17.83 -0.33
N LEU A 25 -16.41 -16.80 0.29
CA LEU A 25 -16.92 -16.12 1.46
C LEU A 25 -18.27 -15.42 1.17
N GLY A 26 -18.37 -14.69 0.06
CA GLY A 26 -19.61 -14.03 -0.36
C GLY A 26 -20.73 -15.03 -0.64
N GLY A 27 -20.42 -16.14 -1.31
CA GLY A 27 -21.37 -17.23 -1.51
C GLY A 27 -21.92 -17.82 -0.21
N GLN A 28 -21.09 -17.87 0.83
CA GLN A 28 -21.49 -18.41 2.12
C GLN A 28 -22.19 -17.38 3.02
N LEU A 29 -21.81 -16.11 2.96
CA LEU A 29 -22.41 -15.04 3.78
C LEU A 29 -23.77 -14.56 3.25
N PHE A 30 -23.99 -14.61 1.94
CA PHE A 30 -25.17 -14.00 1.30
C PHE A 30 -26.19 -15.01 0.79
N GLU A 31 -25.91 -16.31 0.91
CA GLU A 31 -26.84 -17.42 0.67
C GLU A 31 -27.59 -17.37 -0.68
N HIS A 32 -26.96 -16.80 -1.72
CA HIS A 32 -27.54 -16.68 -3.06
C HIS A 32 -26.62 -17.31 -4.12
N PRO A 33 -27.15 -18.04 -5.14
CA PRO A 33 -26.33 -18.71 -6.15
C PRO A 33 -25.37 -17.78 -6.90
N SER A 34 -25.82 -16.57 -7.24
CA SER A 34 -25.00 -15.57 -7.95
C SER A 34 -23.98 -14.86 -7.06
N ALA A 35 -24.11 -14.93 -5.73
CA ALA A 35 -23.27 -14.18 -4.79
C ALA A 35 -21.78 -14.48 -4.97
N ARG A 36 -21.42 -15.72 -5.31
CA ARG A 36 -20.02 -16.11 -5.58
C ARG A 36 -19.44 -15.36 -6.76
N ILE A 37 -20.18 -15.31 -7.86
CA ILE A 37 -19.73 -14.68 -9.12
C ILE A 37 -19.66 -13.17 -8.94
N VAL A 38 -20.67 -12.57 -8.32
CA VAL A 38 -20.70 -11.13 -8.05
C VAL A 38 -19.56 -10.73 -7.11
N ALA A 39 -19.34 -11.48 -6.03
CA ALA A 39 -18.22 -11.23 -5.12
C ALA A 39 -16.85 -11.38 -5.81
N ALA A 40 -16.69 -12.36 -6.69
CA ALA A 40 -15.47 -12.50 -7.51
C ALA A 40 -15.26 -11.28 -8.41
N ALA A 41 -16.33 -10.81 -9.08
CA ALA A 41 -16.27 -9.66 -10.00
C ALA A 41 -15.93 -8.34 -9.29
N VAL A 42 -16.43 -8.13 -8.06
CA VAL A 42 -16.06 -6.94 -7.27
C VAL A 42 -14.64 -7.08 -6.74
N ALA A 43 -14.23 -8.28 -6.30
CA ALA A 43 -12.89 -8.52 -5.77
C ALA A 43 -11.79 -8.46 -6.83
N SER A 44 -12.12 -8.70 -8.11
CA SER A 44 -11.18 -8.62 -9.23
C SER A 44 -10.88 -7.19 -9.67
N ILE A 45 -11.66 -6.20 -9.21
CA ILE A 45 -11.32 -4.78 -9.42
C ILE A 45 -9.99 -4.52 -8.71
N PRO A 46 -8.94 -4.03 -9.41
CA PRO A 46 -7.60 -3.90 -8.85
C PRO A 46 -7.48 -2.66 -7.95
N ILE A 47 -8.35 -2.54 -6.94
CA ILE A 47 -8.35 -1.48 -5.94
C ILE A 47 -7.03 -1.47 -5.16
N TYR A 48 -6.46 -2.66 -4.92
CA TYR A 48 -5.14 -2.79 -4.32
C TYR A 48 -3.99 -2.64 -5.33
N GLY A 49 -4.23 -2.18 -6.55
CA GLY A 49 -3.38 -2.51 -7.70
C GLY A 49 -1.87 -2.22 -7.54
N LYS A 50 -1.46 -1.16 -6.83
CA LYS A 50 -0.03 -0.92 -6.57
C LYS A 50 0.63 -2.03 -5.73
N TYR A 51 -0.16 -2.75 -4.93
CA TYR A 51 0.28 -3.90 -4.16
C TYR A 51 0.14 -5.23 -4.91
N LEU A 52 -0.57 -5.25 -6.04
CA LEU A 52 -0.59 -6.39 -6.97
C LEU A 52 0.68 -6.49 -7.82
N GLN A 53 1.43 -5.40 -7.95
CA GLN A 53 2.63 -5.32 -8.79
C GLN A 53 3.95 -5.55 -8.03
N HIS A 54 3.88 -5.63 -6.70
CA HIS A 54 5.05 -5.64 -5.84
C HIS A 54 4.90 -6.68 -4.75
N ILE A 55 6.02 -7.29 -4.36
CA ILE A 55 6.07 -8.22 -3.23
C ILE A 55 6.03 -7.39 -1.95
N PHE A 56 4.83 -7.20 -1.41
CA PHE A 56 4.64 -6.65 -0.08
C PHE A 56 4.22 -7.77 0.87
N PRO A 57 5.07 -8.19 1.83
CA PRO A 57 4.74 -9.28 2.76
C PRO A 57 3.41 -9.07 3.49
N TRP A 58 3.10 -7.82 3.86
CA TRP A 58 1.82 -7.49 4.48
C TRP A 58 0.63 -7.76 3.53
N PHE A 59 0.76 -7.49 2.23
CA PHE A 59 -0.31 -7.71 1.26
C PHE A 59 -0.49 -9.20 0.93
N LEU A 60 0.63 -9.95 0.82
CA LEU A 60 0.57 -11.40 0.62
C LEU A 60 -0.16 -12.09 1.79
N SER A 61 0.16 -11.72 3.03
CA SER A 61 -0.53 -12.24 4.22
C SER A 61 -1.97 -11.72 4.33
N PHE A 62 -2.22 -10.46 3.96
CA PHE A 62 -3.57 -9.88 3.97
C PHE A 62 -4.51 -10.58 2.98
N SER A 63 -3.99 -10.99 1.83
CA SER A 63 -4.71 -11.74 0.79
C SER A 63 -5.30 -13.06 1.30
N LEU A 64 -4.77 -13.59 2.40
CA LEU A 64 -5.23 -14.83 3.05
C LEU A 64 -6.34 -14.60 4.10
N ILE A 65 -6.58 -13.37 4.54
CA ILE A 65 -7.61 -13.06 5.57
C ILE A 65 -9.02 -13.49 5.14
N PRO A 66 -9.48 -13.30 3.89
CA PRO A 66 -10.81 -13.76 3.48
C PRO A 66 -10.97 -15.27 3.61
N LEU A 67 -9.90 -16.04 3.40
CA LEU A 67 -9.91 -17.48 3.59
C LEU A 67 -10.03 -17.85 5.07
N VAL A 68 -9.34 -17.12 5.96
CA VAL A 68 -9.50 -17.28 7.41
C VAL A 68 -10.94 -16.97 7.83
N LEU A 69 -11.53 -15.88 7.32
CA LEU A 69 -12.93 -15.52 7.59
C LEU A 69 -13.91 -16.59 7.11
N LEU A 70 -13.67 -17.17 5.92
CA LEU A 70 -14.46 -18.27 5.39
C LEU A 70 -14.39 -19.49 6.31
N MET A 71 -13.19 -19.92 6.66
CA MET A 71 -12.97 -21.07 7.56
C MET A 71 -13.55 -20.80 8.95
N PHE A 72 -13.43 -19.58 9.45
CA PHE A 72 -14.05 -19.14 10.71
C PHE A 72 -15.57 -19.33 10.67
N TYR A 73 -16.22 -18.86 9.61
CA TYR A 73 -17.67 -18.99 9.45
C TYR A 73 -18.10 -20.46 9.33
N ARG A 74 -17.41 -21.27 8.53
CA ARG A 74 -17.64 -22.73 8.45
C ARG A 74 -17.49 -23.44 9.78
N THR A 75 -16.45 -23.07 10.55
CA THR A 75 -16.22 -23.65 11.89
C THR A 75 -17.40 -23.35 12.81
N ARG A 76 -17.99 -22.15 12.69
CA ARG A 76 -19.14 -21.74 13.49
C ARG A 76 -20.44 -22.44 13.09
N LEU A 77 -20.61 -22.79 11.82
CA LEU A 77 -21.73 -23.61 11.37
C LEU A 77 -21.58 -25.09 11.77
N GLY A 78 -20.47 -25.49 12.40
CA GLY A 78 -20.19 -26.88 12.74
C GLY A 78 -19.80 -27.72 11.52
N GLU A 79 -19.51 -27.08 10.38
CA GLU A 79 -19.23 -27.73 9.10
C GLU A 79 -17.75 -28.12 8.93
N THR A 80 -16.92 -27.92 9.96
CA THR A 80 -15.48 -28.15 9.86
C THR A 80 -15.07 -29.53 10.31
N SER A 81 -14.32 -30.19 9.44
CA SER A 81 -13.57 -31.41 9.74
C SER A 81 -12.28 -31.11 10.52
N ARG A 82 -11.66 -32.16 11.07
CA ARG A 82 -10.30 -32.07 11.65
C ARG A 82 -9.27 -31.53 10.64
N ARG A 83 -9.46 -31.81 9.35
CA ARG A 83 -8.59 -31.28 8.27
C ARG A 83 -8.70 -29.77 8.16
N ASP A 84 -9.91 -29.22 8.27
CA ASP A 84 -10.14 -27.77 8.22
C ASP A 84 -9.50 -27.07 9.43
N GLN A 85 -9.55 -27.68 10.61
CA GLN A 85 -8.89 -27.12 11.81
C GLN A 85 -7.36 -27.09 11.67
N VAL A 86 -6.76 -28.14 11.11
CA VAL A 86 -5.32 -28.17 10.80
C VAL A 86 -4.98 -27.13 9.72
N GLY A 87 -5.80 -27.02 8.67
CA GLY A 87 -5.62 -26.01 7.63
C GLY A 87 -5.66 -24.58 8.18
N LEU A 88 -6.59 -24.30 9.09
CA LEU A 88 -6.72 -23.00 9.75
C LEU A 88 -5.51 -22.68 10.64
N LEU A 89 -4.98 -23.66 11.36
CA LEU A 89 -3.74 -23.52 12.12
C LEU A 89 -2.57 -23.16 11.19
N ILE A 90 -2.38 -23.93 10.10
CA ILE A 90 -1.33 -23.66 9.11
C ILE A 90 -1.49 -22.25 8.51
N LEU A 91 -2.71 -21.86 8.16
CA LEU A 91 -3.00 -20.57 7.54
C LEU A 91 -2.71 -19.39 8.48
N THR A 92 -3.13 -19.50 9.74
CA THR A 92 -2.90 -18.45 10.75
C THR A 92 -1.42 -18.35 11.14
N SER A 93 -0.71 -19.48 11.22
CA SER A 93 0.75 -19.50 11.37
C SER A 93 1.46 -18.87 10.16
N ALA A 94 1.06 -19.22 8.94
CA ALA A 94 1.63 -18.66 7.71
C ALA A 94 1.46 -17.14 7.63
N ILE A 95 0.27 -16.61 7.93
CA ILE A 95 0.01 -15.16 8.00
C ILE A 95 0.99 -14.49 8.97
N THR A 96 1.21 -15.09 10.15
CA THR A 96 2.10 -14.53 11.17
C THR A 96 3.56 -14.56 10.74
N LEU A 97 4.01 -15.65 10.11
CA LEU A 97 5.39 -15.79 9.61
C LEU A 97 5.69 -14.87 8.42
N ILE A 98 4.71 -14.67 7.52
CA ILE A 98 4.86 -13.77 6.38
C ILE A 98 4.90 -12.31 6.84
N HIS A 99 3.96 -11.92 7.71
CA HIS A 99 3.91 -10.56 8.24
C HIS A 99 3.15 -10.51 9.58
N PRO A 100 3.88 -10.47 10.71
CA PRO A 100 3.30 -10.53 12.04
C PRO A 100 2.20 -9.49 12.31
N MET A 101 2.34 -8.24 11.86
CA MET A 101 1.31 -7.22 12.09
C MET A 101 -0.02 -7.56 11.40
N THR A 102 0.00 -8.33 10.31
CA THR A 102 -1.23 -8.77 9.65
C THR A 102 -1.99 -9.78 10.50
N SER A 103 -1.31 -10.52 11.38
CA SER A 103 -1.97 -11.43 12.31
C SER A 103 -2.80 -10.66 13.35
N LEU A 104 -2.34 -9.49 13.82
CA LEU A 104 -3.13 -8.58 14.66
C LEU A 104 -4.34 -8.01 13.91
N VAL A 105 -4.16 -7.63 12.64
CA VAL A 105 -5.27 -7.19 11.78
C VAL A 105 -6.32 -8.29 11.65
N MET A 106 -5.90 -9.53 11.42
CA MET A 106 -6.79 -10.69 11.34
C MET A 106 -7.55 -10.95 12.65
N VAL A 107 -6.89 -10.79 13.81
CA VAL A 107 -7.56 -10.84 15.12
C VAL A 107 -8.63 -9.74 15.22
N GLY A 108 -8.27 -8.49 14.87
CA GLY A 108 -9.21 -7.37 14.87
C GLY A 108 -10.42 -7.61 13.96
N VAL A 109 -10.19 -8.08 12.73
CA VAL A 109 -11.24 -8.46 11.78
C VAL A 109 -12.14 -9.56 12.35
N SER A 110 -11.57 -10.55 13.01
CA SER A 110 -12.33 -11.63 13.66
C SER A 110 -13.20 -11.09 14.80
N ILE A 111 -12.67 -10.17 15.63
CA ILE A 111 -13.43 -9.51 16.70
C ILE A 111 -14.58 -8.68 16.12
N LEU A 112 -14.34 -7.91 15.06
CA LEU A 112 -15.39 -7.13 14.39
C LEU A 112 -16.48 -8.03 13.79
N ALA A 113 -16.11 -9.18 13.25
CA ALA A 113 -17.08 -10.17 12.78
C ALA A 113 -17.96 -10.71 13.92
N LEU A 114 -17.37 -10.98 15.09
CA LEU A 114 -18.12 -11.39 16.30
C LEU A 114 -19.07 -10.30 16.78
N ILE A 115 -18.65 -9.03 16.73
CA ILE A 115 -19.51 -7.89 17.09
C ILE A 115 -20.70 -7.82 16.14
N GLY A 116 -20.48 -7.95 14.83
CA GLY A 116 -21.57 -7.98 13.85
C GLY A 116 -22.57 -9.12 14.09
N GLU A 117 -22.06 -10.32 14.36
CA GLU A 117 -22.89 -11.49 14.73
C GLU A 117 -23.71 -11.21 16.01
N TYR A 118 -23.07 -10.67 17.06
CA TYR A 118 -23.72 -10.31 18.31
C TYR A 118 -24.84 -9.28 18.10
N ILE A 119 -24.58 -8.22 17.32
CA ILE A 119 -25.57 -7.20 16.97
C ILE A 119 -26.75 -7.85 16.25
N HIS A 120 -26.50 -8.68 15.24
CA HIS A 120 -27.56 -9.37 14.50
C HIS A 120 -28.45 -10.19 15.44
N ARG A 121 -27.87 -11.08 16.25
CA ARG A 121 -28.62 -11.93 17.19
C ARG A 121 -29.47 -11.15 18.17
N LYS A 122 -28.89 -10.10 18.77
CA LYS A 122 -29.60 -9.25 19.73
C LYS A 122 -30.81 -8.57 19.09
N ARG A 123 -30.74 -8.27 17.79
CA ARG A 123 -31.81 -7.58 17.05
C ARG A 123 -32.83 -8.52 16.41
N THR A 124 -32.43 -9.73 16.01
CA THR A 124 -33.31 -10.74 15.40
C THR A 124 -33.86 -11.76 16.38
N GLN A 125 -33.47 -11.69 17.66
CA GLN A 125 -33.81 -12.66 18.73
C GLN A 125 -33.40 -14.11 18.41
N ASN A 126 -32.51 -14.32 17.43
CA ASN A 126 -32.04 -15.64 17.05
C ASN A 126 -31.03 -16.17 18.08
N LYS A 127 -31.32 -17.35 18.65
CA LYS A 127 -30.54 -17.99 19.73
C LYS A 127 -29.57 -19.09 19.26
N SER A 128 -29.43 -19.36 17.95
CA SER A 128 -28.59 -20.47 17.44
C SER A 128 -27.14 -20.38 17.98
N GLY A 129 -26.53 -21.49 18.41
CA GLY A 129 -25.43 -21.50 19.40
C GLY A 129 -24.14 -20.73 19.04
N PHE A 130 -23.63 -19.95 20.00
CA PHE A 130 -22.28 -19.40 19.97
C PHE A 130 -21.29 -20.44 20.52
N SER A 131 -20.36 -20.92 19.70
CA SER A 131 -19.23 -21.71 20.19
C SER A 131 -18.07 -20.78 20.58
N ILE A 132 -17.94 -20.52 21.88
CA ILE A 132 -16.81 -19.73 22.43
C ILE A 132 -15.47 -20.42 22.17
N ARG A 133 -15.47 -21.76 22.13
CA ARG A 133 -14.27 -22.58 21.98
C ARG A 133 -13.63 -22.42 20.61
N SER A 134 -14.41 -22.42 19.54
CA SER A 134 -13.90 -22.24 18.16
C SER A 134 -13.35 -20.82 17.94
N THR A 135 -13.98 -19.84 18.58
CA THR A 135 -13.58 -18.42 18.51
C THR A 135 -12.28 -18.16 19.26
N ALA A 136 -12.08 -18.82 20.41
CA ALA A 136 -10.88 -18.67 21.21
C ALA A 136 -9.61 -19.12 20.46
N TRP A 137 -9.66 -20.21 19.67
CA TRP A 137 -8.49 -20.70 18.93
C TRP A 137 -8.03 -19.75 17.82
N ILE A 138 -8.97 -19.12 17.12
CA ILE A 138 -8.67 -18.19 16.01
C ILE A 138 -8.04 -16.89 16.51
N ILE A 139 -8.29 -16.52 17.77
CA ILE A 139 -7.67 -15.37 18.41
C ILE A 139 -6.37 -15.77 19.13
N ALA A 140 -6.37 -16.89 19.84
CA ALA A 140 -5.23 -17.32 20.65
C ALA A 140 -4.02 -17.70 19.80
N VAL A 141 -4.21 -18.44 18.70
CA VAL A 141 -3.09 -18.91 17.86
C VAL A 141 -2.27 -17.74 17.28
N PRO A 142 -2.89 -16.73 16.63
CA PRO A 142 -2.15 -15.58 16.11
C PRO A 142 -1.48 -14.76 17.20
N VAL A 143 -2.15 -14.56 18.35
CA VAL A 143 -1.59 -13.81 19.49
C VAL A 143 -0.38 -14.52 20.07
N LEU A 144 -0.43 -15.84 20.23
CA LEU A 144 0.69 -16.64 20.70
C LEU A 144 1.87 -16.60 19.71
N HIS A 145 1.60 -16.75 18.41
CA HIS A 145 2.66 -16.66 17.39
C HIS A 145 3.27 -15.25 17.33
N TYR A 146 2.45 -14.20 17.44
CA TYR A 146 2.92 -12.81 17.46
C TYR A 146 3.82 -12.55 18.67
N THR A 147 3.39 -13.01 19.86
CA THR A 147 4.13 -12.85 21.12
C THR A 147 5.45 -13.62 21.07
N TRP A 148 5.44 -14.82 20.49
CA TRP A 148 6.66 -15.62 20.29
C TRP A 148 7.62 -14.95 19.30
N TYR A 149 7.11 -14.47 18.16
CA TYR A 149 7.93 -13.89 17.09
C TYR A 149 8.68 -12.63 17.52
N PHE A 150 8.00 -11.69 18.17
CA PHE A 150 8.61 -10.42 18.58
C PHE A 150 9.22 -10.43 19.98
N GLY A 151 8.81 -11.39 20.81
CA GLY A 151 9.17 -11.43 22.22
C GLY A 151 8.82 -10.13 22.95
N ARG A 152 9.46 -9.93 24.11
CA ARG A 152 9.24 -8.75 24.95
C ARG A 152 9.69 -7.44 24.28
N ARG A 153 10.87 -7.43 23.66
CA ARG A 153 11.48 -6.21 23.11
C ARG A 153 10.67 -5.63 21.95
N GLY A 154 10.18 -6.47 21.03
CA GLY A 154 9.34 -5.99 19.92
C GLY A 154 8.00 -5.44 20.40
N LEU A 155 7.40 -6.05 21.43
CA LEU A 155 6.19 -5.52 22.06
C LEU A 155 6.44 -4.17 22.74
N GLU A 156 7.53 -4.04 23.50
CA GLU A 156 7.92 -2.77 24.15
C GLU A 156 8.13 -1.65 23.11
N MET A 157 8.80 -1.94 21.98
CA MET A 157 8.98 -0.97 20.89
C MET A 157 7.64 -0.56 20.28
N LEU A 158 6.75 -1.52 19.97
CA LEU A 158 5.42 -1.22 19.44
C LEU A 158 4.62 -0.30 20.38
N PHE A 159 4.57 -0.62 21.68
CA PHE A 159 3.84 0.21 22.65
C PHE A 159 4.47 1.59 22.82
N ARG A 160 5.80 1.67 22.78
CA ARG A 160 6.52 2.95 22.82
C ARG A 160 6.20 3.80 21.60
N ASP A 161 6.21 3.22 20.40
CA ASP A 161 5.92 3.94 19.15
C ASP A 161 4.48 4.43 19.12
N ILE A 162 3.53 3.62 19.61
CA ILE A 162 2.14 4.04 19.79
C ILE A 162 2.05 5.21 20.78
N ALA A 163 2.70 5.13 21.94
CA ALA A 163 2.67 6.17 22.96
C ALA A 163 3.28 7.51 22.47
N ILE A 164 4.45 7.45 21.82
CA ILE A 164 5.11 8.62 21.22
C ILE A 164 4.19 9.26 20.18
N SER A 165 3.61 8.45 19.29
CA SER A 165 2.76 8.95 18.22
C SER A 165 1.48 9.60 18.76
N ILE A 166 0.85 9.06 19.82
CA ILE A 166 -0.32 9.67 20.48
C ILE A 166 0.07 11.03 21.07
N THR A 167 1.22 11.13 21.73
CA THR A 167 1.66 12.39 22.35
C THR A 167 2.12 13.45 21.34
N GLN A 168 2.46 13.07 20.10
CA GLN A 168 2.94 13.96 19.04
C GLN A 168 1.90 14.20 17.93
N LEU A 169 0.63 13.83 18.15
CA LEU A 169 -0.42 13.92 17.12
C LEU A 169 -0.65 15.37 16.64
N GLU A 170 -0.57 16.36 17.55
CA GLU A 170 -0.81 17.78 17.21
C GLU A 170 0.36 18.40 16.43
N SER A 171 1.61 18.01 16.71
CA SER A 171 2.79 18.58 16.05
C SER A 171 2.99 18.07 14.62
N THR A 172 2.52 16.86 14.32
CA THR A 172 2.69 16.22 13.00
C THR A 172 1.60 16.59 12.00
N GLY A 173 0.34 16.68 12.43
CA GLY A 173 -0.80 17.03 11.58
C GLY A 173 -0.72 18.48 11.05
N GLY A 174 -0.47 19.45 11.95
CA GLY A 174 -0.33 20.86 11.57
C GLY A 174 0.86 21.12 10.64
N ALA A 175 2.00 20.48 10.90
CA ALA A 175 3.18 20.56 10.04
C ALA A 175 2.93 19.95 8.64
N ARG A 176 2.11 18.90 8.52
CA ARG A 176 1.71 18.33 7.24
C ARG A 176 0.76 19.24 6.47
N ALA A 177 -0.23 19.81 7.14
CA ALA A 177 -1.15 20.77 6.53
C ALA A 177 -0.39 22.02 6.03
N SER A 178 0.56 22.53 6.81
CA SER A 178 1.43 23.64 6.42
C SER A 178 2.31 23.29 5.21
N ARG A 179 2.96 22.11 5.20
CA ARG A 179 3.72 21.62 4.03
C ARG A 179 2.86 21.41 2.79
N ALA A 180 1.62 20.94 2.97
CA ALA A 180 0.67 20.80 1.87
C ALA A 180 0.25 22.17 1.32
N ALA A 181 0.04 23.16 2.19
CA ALA A 181 -0.26 24.53 1.79
C ALA A 181 0.92 25.19 1.04
N SER A 182 2.16 24.91 1.45
CA SER A 182 3.37 25.41 0.79
C SER A 182 3.78 24.62 -0.47
N SER A 183 2.98 23.63 -0.88
CA SER A 183 3.32 22.80 -2.04
C SER A 183 3.18 23.53 -3.37
N GLY A 184 2.45 24.65 -3.45
CA GLY A 184 2.23 25.37 -4.70
C GLY A 184 1.22 24.71 -5.65
N TYR A 185 0.53 23.64 -5.24
CA TYR A 185 -0.66 23.16 -5.97
C TYR A 185 -1.87 24.05 -5.70
N THR A 186 -2.69 24.25 -6.73
CA THR A 186 -4.04 24.80 -6.56
C THR A 186 -5.01 23.73 -6.06
N ILE A 187 -6.13 24.13 -5.43
CA ILE A 187 -7.17 23.19 -4.96
C ILE A 187 -7.67 22.28 -6.10
N PRO A 188 -7.98 22.77 -7.31
CA PRO A 188 -8.38 21.90 -8.42
C PRO A 188 -7.30 20.88 -8.80
N GLN A 189 -6.01 21.26 -8.77
CA GLN A 189 -4.91 20.34 -9.04
C GLN A 189 -4.78 19.27 -7.96
N LEU A 190 -5.00 19.62 -6.69
CA LEU A 190 -5.01 18.66 -5.58
C LEU A 190 -6.18 17.66 -5.73
N ILE A 191 -7.37 18.14 -6.08
CA ILE A 191 -8.53 17.28 -6.34
C ILE A 191 -8.23 16.35 -7.52
N TRP A 192 -7.74 16.89 -8.64
CA TRP A 192 -7.41 16.08 -9.81
C TRP A 192 -6.35 15.03 -9.48
N ARG A 193 -5.25 15.41 -8.83
CA ARG A 193 -4.16 14.49 -8.49
C ARG A 193 -4.58 13.41 -7.48
N TYR A 194 -5.24 13.79 -6.39
CA TYR A 194 -5.50 12.86 -5.29
C TYR A 194 -6.88 12.21 -5.33
N VAL A 195 -7.93 12.97 -5.62
CA VAL A 195 -9.31 12.45 -5.63
C VAL A 195 -9.59 11.70 -6.92
N VAL A 196 -9.14 12.21 -8.06
CA VAL A 196 -9.34 11.53 -9.35
C VAL A 196 -8.22 10.49 -9.51
N LEU A 197 -6.98 10.91 -9.76
CA LEU A 197 -5.92 10.02 -10.23
C LEU A 197 -5.38 9.02 -9.19
N GLU A 198 -5.20 9.39 -7.92
CA GLU A 198 -4.57 8.50 -6.91
C GLU A 198 -5.58 7.62 -6.16
N TYR A 199 -6.70 8.19 -5.71
CA TYR A 199 -7.64 7.54 -4.79
C TYR A 199 -9.06 7.39 -5.33
N GLY A 200 -9.36 7.79 -6.57
CA GLY A 200 -10.72 7.77 -7.13
C GLY A 200 -11.45 6.43 -7.00
N PRO A 201 -10.86 5.31 -7.46
CA PRO A 201 -11.48 3.99 -7.33
C PRO A 201 -11.71 3.60 -5.87
N LEU A 202 -10.76 3.91 -4.99
CA LEU A 202 -10.86 3.65 -3.56
C LEU A 202 -12.03 4.44 -2.95
N LEU A 203 -12.10 5.75 -3.20
CA LEU A 203 -13.16 6.62 -2.68
C LEU A 203 -14.55 6.19 -3.19
N LEU A 204 -14.66 5.80 -4.45
CA LEU A 204 -15.92 5.29 -5.02
C LEU A 204 -16.36 3.99 -4.34
N LEU A 205 -15.43 3.05 -4.15
CA LEU A 205 -15.73 1.79 -3.44
C LEU A 205 -16.16 2.04 -1.99
N LEU A 206 -15.39 2.85 -1.25
CA LEU A 206 -15.69 3.18 0.15
C LEU A 206 -17.01 3.95 0.26
N GLY A 207 -17.26 4.92 -0.61
CA GLY A 207 -18.50 5.70 -0.64
C GLY A 207 -19.73 4.83 -0.90
N LEU A 208 -19.66 3.96 -1.92
CA LEU A 208 -20.75 3.02 -2.24
C LEU A 208 -21.00 2.05 -1.08
N ALA A 209 -19.93 1.45 -0.53
CA ALA A 209 -20.04 0.59 0.64
C ALA A 209 -20.59 1.32 1.86
N GLY A 210 -20.25 2.60 2.06
CA GLY A 210 -20.80 3.44 3.11
C GLY A 210 -22.32 3.64 2.97
N LEU A 211 -22.82 3.91 1.76
CA LEU A 211 -24.26 3.98 1.50
C LEU A 211 -24.96 2.64 1.80
N VAL A 212 -24.36 1.53 1.35
CA VAL A 212 -24.88 0.18 1.64
C VAL A 212 -24.87 -0.11 3.14
N ALA A 213 -23.79 0.23 3.85
CA ALA A 213 -23.67 0.06 5.30
C ALA A 213 -24.78 0.82 6.05
N LEU A 214 -25.11 2.05 5.63
CA LEU A 214 -26.22 2.81 6.21
C LEU A 214 -27.57 2.10 6.03
N ILE A 215 -27.81 1.53 4.84
CA ILE A 215 -29.01 0.73 4.56
C ILE A 215 -29.05 -0.50 5.48
N VAL A 216 -27.94 -1.21 5.62
CA VAL A 216 -27.84 -2.40 6.49
C VAL A 216 -28.06 -2.02 7.96
N ILE A 217 -27.45 -0.94 8.45
CA ILE A 217 -27.65 -0.42 9.81
C ILE A 217 -29.13 -0.13 10.05
N TYR A 218 -29.80 0.54 9.10
CA TYR A 218 -31.22 0.86 9.19
C TYR A 218 -32.10 -0.41 9.32
N TYR A 219 -31.88 -1.43 8.48
CA TYR A 219 -32.65 -2.67 8.56
C TYR A 219 -32.32 -3.49 9.81
N SER A 220 -31.05 -3.57 10.20
CA SER A 220 -30.60 -4.26 11.42
C SER A 220 -31.14 -3.60 12.68
N ALA A 221 -31.23 -2.26 12.72
CA ALA A 221 -31.84 -1.53 13.83
C ALA A 221 -33.32 -1.87 14.02
N ARG A 222 -34.02 -2.24 12.93
CA ARG A 222 -35.43 -2.67 12.93
C ARG A 222 -35.64 -4.18 13.11
N GLY A 223 -34.57 -4.94 13.39
CA GLY A 223 -34.64 -6.40 13.55
C GLY A 223 -34.87 -7.15 12.24
N ARG A 224 -34.68 -6.51 11.08
CA ARG A 224 -34.85 -7.09 9.74
C ARG A 224 -33.53 -7.27 8.98
N GLY A 225 -32.40 -7.15 9.68
CA GLY A 225 -31.08 -7.26 9.08
C GLY A 225 -30.69 -8.70 8.79
N GLU A 226 -29.97 -8.93 7.69
CA GLU A 226 -29.36 -10.22 7.35
C GLU A 226 -28.00 -10.36 8.06
N LEU A 227 -27.60 -11.60 8.39
CA LEU A 227 -26.38 -11.86 9.15
C LEU A 227 -25.11 -11.42 8.39
N GLY A 228 -24.95 -11.89 7.15
CA GLY A 228 -23.81 -11.59 6.29
C GLY A 228 -23.51 -10.09 6.16
N PRO A 229 -24.42 -9.25 5.64
CA PRO A 229 -24.18 -7.82 5.52
C PRO A 229 -24.03 -7.12 6.87
N THR A 230 -24.66 -7.61 7.95
CA THR A 230 -24.44 -7.03 9.31
C THR A 230 -23.00 -7.27 9.78
N ILE A 231 -22.45 -8.46 9.55
CA ILE A 231 -21.04 -8.78 9.81
C ILE A 231 -20.13 -7.89 8.97
N SER A 232 -20.35 -7.82 7.66
CA SER A 232 -19.55 -6.97 6.76
C SER A 232 -19.62 -5.50 7.15
N THR A 233 -20.77 -5.02 7.61
CA THR A 233 -20.94 -3.64 8.10
C THR A 233 -20.16 -3.38 9.39
N ALA A 234 -20.14 -4.33 10.32
CA ALA A 234 -19.34 -4.20 11.54
C ALA A 234 -17.84 -4.14 11.23
N ILE A 235 -17.36 -4.96 10.28
CA ILE A 235 -15.97 -4.93 9.80
C ILE A 235 -15.69 -3.60 9.07
N TYR A 236 -16.62 -3.10 8.26
CA TYR A 236 -16.49 -1.83 7.54
C TYR A 236 -16.36 -0.65 8.51
N VAL A 237 -17.29 -0.51 9.47
CA VAL A 237 -17.28 0.60 10.42
C VAL A 237 -16.08 0.51 11.36
N GLY A 238 -15.82 -0.67 11.94
CA GLY A 238 -14.69 -0.86 12.85
C GLY A 238 -13.34 -0.72 12.14
N GLY A 239 -13.23 -1.26 10.92
CA GLY A 239 -12.06 -1.09 10.06
C GLY A 239 -11.84 0.37 9.67
N GLY A 240 -12.91 1.11 9.40
CA GLY A 240 -12.86 2.54 9.06
C GLY A 240 -12.36 3.39 10.22
N VAL A 241 -12.88 3.15 11.43
CA VAL A 241 -12.39 3.80 12.66
C VAL A 241 -10.91 3.48 12.88
N LEU A 242 -10.53 2.20 12.78
CA LEU A 242 -9.13 1.80 12.90
C LEU A 242 -8.26 2.48 11.83
N GLY A 243 -8.72 2.52 10.58
CA GLY A 243 -7.98 3.11 9.46
C GLY A 243 -7.77 4.61 9.62
N VAL A 244 -8.79 5.35 10.10
CA VAL A 244 -8.66 6.77 10.44
C VAL A 244 -7.67 6.99 11.56
N VAL A 245 -7.72 6.19 12.64
CA VAL A 245 -6.77 6.28 13.75
C VAL A 245 -5.34 5.99 13.26
N MET A 246 -5.15 4.92 12.48
CA MET A 246 -3.84 4.54 11.92
C MET A 246 -3.29 5.61 10.97
N PHE A 247 -4.15 6.19 10.14
CA PHE A 247 -3.75 7.24 9.19
C PHE A 247 -3.43 8.57 9.89
N ALA A 248 -4.23 8.95 10.89
CA ALA A 248 -4.07 10.21 11.60
C ALA A 248 -2.82 10.22 12.49
N GLY A 249 -2.53 9.12 13.18
CA GLY A 249 -1.37 9.05 14.09
C GLY A 249 -0.17 8.30 13.56
N ASP A 250 -0.15 7.90 12.28
CA ASP A 250 1.01 7.31 11.60
C ASP A 250 1.63 6.08 12.30
N PHE A 251 0.82 5.37 13.11
CA PHE A 251 1.28 4.44 14.14
C PHE A 251 2.00 3.19 13.63
N VAL A 252 1.73 2.76 12.39
CA VAL A 252 2.05 1.40 11.90
C VAL A 252 2.09 1.29 10.37
N ALA A 253 1.25 2.05 9.66
CA ALA A 253 0.99 1.85 8.25
C ALA A 253 0.87 3.18 7.49
N GLU A 254 1.93 3.51 6.75
CA GLU A 254 1.92 4.64 5.82
C GLU A 254 1.01 4.37 4.60
N GLY A 255 0.22 5.38 4.24
CA GLY A 255 -0.58 5.43 3.02
C GLY A 255 -2.02 4.93 3.16
N ALA A 256 -2.95 5.66 2.54
CA ALA A 256 -4.40 5.48 2.72
C ALA A 256 -4.89 4.04 2.49
N TYR A 257 -4.36 3.33 1.50
CA TYR A 257 -4.77 1.95 1.23
C TYR A 257 -4.36 0.96 2.32
N ARG A 258 -3.14 1.07 2.87
CA ARG A 258 -2.64 0.15 3.90
C ARG A 258 -3.35 0.39 5.22
N SER A 259 -3.58 1.66 5.59
CA SER A 259 -4.32 2.01 6.81
C SER A 259 -5.79 1.55 6.71
N ASN A 260 -6.41 1.60 5.53
CA ASN A 260 -7.83 1.25 5.33
C ASN A 260 -8.07 -0.17 4.78
N GLN A 261 -7.08 -1.05 4.77
CA GLN A 261 -7.17 -2.40 4.18
C GLN A 261 -8.38 -3.20 4.69
N VAL A 262 -8.71 -3.11 5.98
CA VAL A 262 -9.87 -3.79 6.57
C VAL A 262 -11.19 -3.22 6.04
N THR A 263 -11.29 -1.90 5.95
CA THR A 263 -12.46 -1.21 5.39
C THR A 263 -12.66 -1.56 3.92
N ILE A 264 -11.58 -1.64 3.14
CA ILE A 264 -11.62 -2.01 1.72
C ILE A 264 -12.13 -3.44 1.56
N LEU A 265 -11.60 -4.40 2.34
CA LEU A 265 -12.09 -5.77 2.37
C LEU A 265 -13.60 -5.85 2.63
N ALA A 266 -14.08 -5.15 3.65
CA ALA A 266 -15.50 -5.12 3.97
C ALA A 266 -16.34 -4.41 2.90
N SER A 267 -15.77 -3.40 2.23
CA SER A 267 -16.43 -2.68 1.14
C SER A 267 -16.69 -3.57 -0.06
N ILE A 268 -15.71 -4.41 -0.43
CA ILE A 268 -15.88 -5.42 -1.49
C ILE A 268 -17.08 -6.33 -1.17
N LEU A 269 -17.17 -6.82 0.07
CA LEU A 269 -18.28 -7.69 0.50
C LEU A 269 -19.64 -6.97 0.49
N LEU A 270 -19.70 -5.73 1.00
CA LEU A 270 -20.95 -4.95 1.03
C LEU A 270 -21.46 -4.61 -0.37
N VAL A 271 -20.57 -4.17 -1.26
CA VAL A 271 -20.90 -3.89 -2.65
C VAL A 271 -21.34 -5.17 -3.35
N ALA A 272 -20.66 -6.30 -3.13
CA ALA A 272 -21.06 -7.58 -3.68
C ALA A 272 -22.46 -8.02 -3.20
N TRP A 273 -22.78 -7.84 -1.92
CA TRP A 273 -24.12 -8.12 -1.39
C TRP A 273 -25.19 -7.26 -2.04
N ALA A 274 -24.97 -5.94 -2.11
CA ALA A 274 -25.93 -5.00 -2.70
C ALA A 274 -26.19 -5.31 -4.18
N LEU A 275 -25.14 -5.61 -4.94
CA LEU A 275 -25.24 -6.03 -6.34
C LEU A 275 -25.96 -7.37 -6.48
N THR A 276 -25.67 -8.33 -5.61
CA THR A 276 -26.37 -9.62 -5.60
C THR A 276 -27.86 -9.42 -5.43
N LYS A 277 -28.28 -8.61 -4.43
CA LYS A 277 -29.70 -8.27 -4.20
C LYS A 277 -30.31 -7.55 -5.40
N LEU A 278 -29.61 -6.56 -5.97
CA LEU A 278 -30.09 -5.82 -7.14
C LEU A 278 -30.31 -6.71 -8.36
N LEU A 279 -29.41 -7.67 -8.59
CA LEU A 279 -29.46 -8.59 -9.72
C LEU A 279 -30.43 -9.76 -9.51
N SER A 280 -30.69 -10.15 -8.26
CA SER A 280 -31.60 -11.25 -7.92
C SER A 280 -33.05 -10.84 -7.67
N THR A 281 -33.33 -9.54 -7.62
CA THR A 281 -34.69 -9.05 -7.34
C THR A 281 -35.51 -9.12 -8.63
N ASP A 282 -36.56 -9.93 -8.66
CA ASP A 282 -37.49 -10.06 -9.80
C ASP A 282 -38.49 -8.89 -9.85
N HIS A 283 -37.98 -7.71 -10.20
CA HIS A 283 -38.78 -6.54 -10.52
C HIS A 283 -38.54 -6.12 -11.97
N ASP A 284 -39.59 -6.20 -12.79
CA ASP A 284 -39.53 -5.94 -14.24
C ASP A 284 -39.94 -4.51 -14.62
N SER A 285 -39.49 -3.53 -13.84
CA SER A 285 -39.68 -2.12 -14.20
C SER A 285 -38.47 -1.59 -14.97
N VAL A 286 -38.69 -0.64 -15.87
CA VAL A 286 -37.63 0.08 -16.59
C VAL A 286 -36.61 0.69 -15.62
N LEU A 287 -37.06 1.17 -14.46
CA LEU A 287 -36.21 1.72 -13.39
C LEU A 287 -35.24 0.67 -12.83
N TRP A 288 -35.73 -0.52 -12.50
CA TRP A 288 -34.91 -1.62 -11.97
C TRP A 288 -33.96 -2.18 -13.04
N THR A 289 -34.42 -2.32 -14.29
CA THR A 289 -33.55 -2.69 -15.42
C THR A 289 -32.45 -1.66 -15.63
N GLY A 290 -32.78 -0.37 -15.60
CA GLY A 290 -31.81 0.73 -15.70
C GLY A 290 -30.80 0.70 -14.55
N ALA A 291 -31.23 0.45 -13.32
CA ALA A 291 -30.34 0.34 -12.16
C ALA A 291 -29.38 -0.85 -12.28
N ARG A 292 -29.85 -2.02 -12.75
CA ARG A 292 -28.99 -3.20 -13.00
C ARG A 292 -27.94 -2.91 -14.07
N VAL A 293 -28.35 -2.30 -15.20
CA VAL A 293 -27.43 -1.92 -16.28
C VAL A 293 -26.40 -0.92 -15.77
N ALA A 294 -26.84 0.13 -15.06
CA ALA A 294 -25.94 1.13 -14.49
C ALA A 294 -24.94 0.52 -13.51
N ALA A 295 -25.36 -0.44 -12.69
CA ALA A 295 -24.48 -1.15 -11.76
C ALA A 295 -23.42 -1.98 -12.48
N VAL A 296 -23.80 -2.77 -13.49
CA VAL A 296 -22.85 -3.55 -14.30
C VAL A 296 -21.87 -2.63 -15.04
N VAL A 297 -22.37 -1.58 -15.69
CA VAL A 297 -21.53 -0.59 -16.37
C VAL A 297 -20.57 0.09 -15.40
N SER A 298 -21.02 0.42 -14.19
CA SER A 298 -20.15 1.03 -13.16
C SER A 298 -19.02 0.10 -12.73
N ILE A 299 -19.28 -1.20 -12.58
CA ILE A 299 -18.23 -2.19 -12.26
C ILE A 299 -17.22 -2.26 -13.40
N LEU A 300 -17.68 -2.32 -14.65
CA LEU A 300 -16.81 -2.36 -15.83
C LEU A 300 -15.96 -1.09 -15.94
N LEU A 301 -16.56 0.08 -15.77
CA LEU A 301 -15.84 1.35 -15.77
C LEU A 301 -14.83 1.44 -14.62
N LEU A 302 -15.19 1.00 -13.41
CA LEU A 302 -14.25 0.92 -12.28
C LEU A 302 -13.10 -0.06 -12.56
N SER A 303 -13.38 -1.17 -13.25
CA SER A 303 -12.38 -2.18 -13.61
C SER A 303 -11.41 -1.66 -14.66
N ILE A 304 -11.87 -0.80 -15.57
CA ILE A 304 -11.05 -0.10 -16.55
C ILE A 304 -10.27 1.05 -15.88
N TYR A 305 -10.90 1.77 -14.95
CA TYR A 305 -10.34 2.95 -14.31
C TYR A 305 -9.26 2.62 -13.27
N ALA A 306 -9.47 1.59 -12.44
CA ALA A 306 -8.57 1.24 -11.35
C ALA A 306 -7.12 0.94 -11.79
N PRO A 307 -6.83 0.26 -12.91
CA PRO A 307 -5.46 0.12 -13.41
C PRO A 307 -4.75 1.45 -13.66
N PHE A 308 -5.45 2.50 -14.12
CA PHE A 308 -4.82 3.79 -14.39
C PHE A 308 -4.34 4.50 -13.12
N THR A 309 -4.89 4.16 -11.95
CA THR A 309 -4.44 4.71 -10.66
C THR A 309 -3.27 3.93 -10.05
N VAL A 310 -2.82 2.87 -10.72
CA VAL A 310 -1.83 1.92 -10.22
C VAL A 310 -0.47 2.16 -10.86
N TYR A 311 -0.46 2.46 -12.16
CA TYR A 311 0.75 2.82 -12.89
C TYR A 311 1.13 4.28 -12.63
N ALA A 312 1.56 4.57 -11.40
CA ALA A 312 2.28 5.80 -11.08
C ALA A 312 3.69 5.70 -11.68
N GLU A 313 3.80 6.04 -12.95
CA GLU A 313 4.95 5.74 -13.80
C GLU A 313 6.26 6.44 -13.38
N THR A 314 7.35 5.75 -13.73
CA THR A 314 8.78 6.01 -13.48
C THR A 314 9.31 5.68 -12.08
N ARG A 315 8.50 5.17 -11.15
CA ARG A 315 9.02 4.63 -9.87
C ARG A 315 9.55 3.19 -9.96
N HIS A 316 9.50 2.58 -11.15
CA HIS A 316 10.01 1.23 -11.36
C HIS A 316 11.53 1.26 -11.42
N VAL A 317 12.19 0.31 -10.75
CA VAL A 317 13.61 0.05 -10.94
C VAL A 317 13.76 -0.68 -12.28
N THR A 318 14.49 -0.08 -13.21
CA THR A 318 14.77 -0.72 -14.50
C THR A 318 15.96 -1.67 -14.39
N GLU A 319 16.09 -2.63 -15.32
CA GLU A 319 17.29 -3.50 -15.39
C GLU A 319 18.57 -2.68 -15.56
N GLN A 320 18.50 -1.55 -16.28
CA GLN A 320 19.61 -0.61 -16.42
C GLN A 320 19.97 0.05 -15.09
N GLU A 321 18.99 0.49 -14.30
CA GLU A 321 19.25 1.02 -12.96
C GLU A 321 19.80 -0.05 -12.01
N PHE A 322 19.29 -1.28 -12.09
CA PHE A 322 19.74 -2.39 -11.26
C PHE A 322 21.19 -2.80 -11.57
N SER A 323 21.49 -3.11 -12.83
CA SER A 323 22.86 -3.47 -13.28
C SER A 323 23.86 -2.32 -13.11
N GLY A 324 23.43 -1.08 -13.32
CA GLY A 324 24.24 0.09 -13.06
C GLY A 324 24.56 0.27 -11.57
N SER A 325 23.59 0.01 -10.70
CA SER A 325 23.79 0.02 -9.25
C SER A 325 24.72 -1.10 -8.79
N GLU A 326 24.59 -2.31 -9.35
CA GLU A 326 25.49 -3.44 -9.07
C GLU A 326 26.94 -3.12 -9.44
N TRP A 327 27.17 -2.63 -10.66
CA TRP A 327 28.50 -2.19 -11.09
C TRP A 327 29.06 -1.10 -10.18
N PHE A 328 28.25 -0.09 -9.87
CA PHE A 328 28.68 1.04 -9.04
C PHE A 328 29.05 0.59 -7.63
N LEU A 329 28.21 -0.19 -6.97
CA LEU A 329 28.47 -0.69 -5.62
C LEU A 329 29.70 -1.62 -5.57
N GLY A 330 29.96 -2.38 -6.64
CA GLY A 330 31.15 -3.24 -6.75
C GLY A 330 32.45 -2.49 -7.06
N THR A 331 32.38 -1.26 -7.57
CA THR A 331 33.57 -0.54 -8.10
C THR A 331 33.85 0.79 -7.38
N ARG A 332 32.89 1.34 -6.64
CA ARG A 332 33.03 2.65 -5.97
C ARG A 332 34.11 2.63 -4.89
N SER A 333 34.71 3.79 -4.66
CA SER A 333 35.42 4.05 -3.40
C SER A 333 34.41 4.30 -2.29
N ALA A 334 34.62 3.65 -1.13
CA ALA A 334 33.75 3.81 0.03
C ALA A 334 33.85 5.21 0.68
N GLU A 335 34.96 5.92 0.46
CA GLU A 335 35.29 7.19 1.11
C GLU A 335 34.64 8.40 0.42
N ARG A 336 34.16 8.24 -0.82
CA ARG A 336 33.55 9.33 -1.60
C ARG A 336 32.05 9.35 -1.41
N ALA A 337 31.50 10.55 -1.22
CA ALA A 337 30.06 10.78 -1.18
C ALA A 337 29.40 10.44 -2.52
N VAL A 338 28.10 10.14 -2.48
CA VAL A 338 27.29 9.84 -3.65
C VAL A 338 26.13 10.82 -3.71
N GLU A 339 26.05 11.55 -4.81
CA GLU A 339 24.97 12.47 -5.12
C GLU A 339 24.08 11.88 -6.20
N SER A 340 22.78 11.80 -5.91
CA SER A 340 21.79 11.36 -6.89
C SER A 340 20.42 11.81 -6.46
N ASN A 341 19.55 12.09 -7.42
CA ASN A 341 18.12 12.14 -7.15
C ASN A 341 17.64 10.77 -6.65
N ALA A 342 16.72 10.77 -5.69
CA ALA A 342 15.96 9.62 -5.16
C ALA A 342 16.48 8.22 -5.59
N MET A 343 17.41 7.65 -4.83
CA MET A 343 17.84 6.25 -4.96
C MET A 343 17.34 5.41 -3.78
N SER A 344 16.99 4.16 -4.04
CA SER A 344 16.52 3.26 -3.00
C SER A 344 17.71 2.56 -2.33
N HIS A 345 17.93 2.83 -1.04
CA HIS A 345 18.88 2.06 -0.23
C HIS A 345 18.60 0.54 -0.27
N LYS A 346 17.35 0.13 -0.56
CA LYS A 346 17.01 -1.30 -0.67
C LYS A 346 17.73 -1.99 -1.82
N ILE A 347 18.14 -1.25 -2.84
CA ILE A 347 18.97 -1.79 -3.92
C ILE A 347 20.35 -2.18 -3.37
N GLU A 348 20.95 -1.32 -2.54
CA GLU A 348 22.22 -1.60 -1.88
C GLU A 348 22.11 -2.74 -0.87
N VAL A 349 21.02 -2.81 -0.09
CA VAL A 349 20.77 -3.95 0.82
C VAL A 349 20.62 -5.26 0.04
N PHE A 350 19.89 -5.24 -1.09
CA PHE A 350 19.66 -6.44 -1.90
C PHE A 350 20.93 -6.92 -2.62
N LEU A 351 21.75 -5.99 -3.12
CA LEU A 351 22.98 -6.31 -3.85
C LEU A 351 24.18 -6.58 -2.93
N GLY A 352 24.20 -5.96 -1.75
CA GLY A 352 25.34 -5.96 -0.83
C GLY A 352 25.17 -6.88 0.38
N ASP A 353 24.31 -7.90 0.31
CA ASP A 353 24.01 -8.84 1.41
C ASP A 353 23.63 -8.13 2.74
N GLY A 354 22.87 -7.04 2.65
CA GLY A 354 22.72 -6.03 3.71
C GLY A 354 22.02 -6.46 5.02
N GLU A 355 21.59 -7.72 5.17
CA GLU A 355 21.15 -8.26 6.47
C GLU A 355 22.29 -8.88 7.30
N LEU A 356 23.54 -8.92 6.81
CA LEU A 356 24.65 -9.61 7.47
C LEU A 356 25.74 -8.73 8.08
N ARG A 357 25.61 -7.39 8.03
CA ARG A 357 26.61 -6.46 8.60
C ARG A 357 26.05 -5.62 9.75
N PRO A 358 26.04 -6.16 10.99
CA PRO A 358 25.54 -5.46 12.17
C PRO A 358 26.34 -4.20 12.56
N ASP A 359 27.47 -3.95 11.89
CA ASP A 359 28.39 -2.83 12.07
C ASP A 359 28.15 -1.65 11.11
N VAL A 360 27.33 -1.82 10.07
CA VAL A 360 27.06 -0.77 9.06
C VAL A 360 25.84 0.03 9.49
N THR A 361 26.04 1.31 9.78
CA THR A 361 24.95 2.24 10.08
C THR A 361 24.30 2.78 8.81
N TYR A 362 23.11 3.39 8.92
CA TYR A 362 22.45 4.05 7.79
C TYR A 362 23.34 5.14 7.13
N GLU A 363 24.21 5.76 7.93
CA GLU A 363 25.14 6.80 7.48
C GLU A 363 26.23 6.23 6.56
N ASP A 364 26.48 4.92 6.60
CA ASP A 364 27.52 4.25 5.81
C ASP A 364 27.02 3.82 4.41
N TRP A 365 25.71 3.92 4.16
CA TRP A 365 25.11 3.53 2.89
C TRP A 365 25.52 4.51 1.77
N ALA A 366 25.74 4.00 0.55
CA ALA A 366 25.95 4.87 -0.61
C ALA A 366 24.68 5.63 -0.97
N PHE A 367 23.53 4.94 -0.95
CA PHE A 367 22.25 5.54 -1.31
C PHE A 367 21.54 6.09 -0.08
N ARG A 368 22.21 7.06 0.58
CA ARG A 368 21.83 7.65 1.88
C ARG A 368 20.45 8.28 1.95
N SER A 369 19.82 8.57 0.81
CA SER A 369 18.50 9.19 0.83
C SER A 369 17.68 8.84 -0.41
N SER A 370 16.48 8.33 -0.17
CA SER A 370 15.41 8.24 -1.18
C SER A 370 14.81 9.61 -1.51
N THR A 371 15.25 10.67 -0.84
CA THR A 371 14.76 12.05 -0.99
C THR A 371 15.88 13.07 -1.25
N SER A 372 17.10 12.65 -1.57
CA SER A 372 18.11 13.61 -2.04
C SER A 372 17.62 14.21 -3.36
N VAL A 373 17.70 15.54 -3.44
CA VAL A 373 17.30 16.32 -4.60
C VAL A 373 18.55 17.06 -5.05
N LEU A 374 19.02 16.73 -6.24
CA LEU A 374 20.13 17.43 -6.86
C LEU A 374 19.76 18.92 -7.04
N PRO A 375 20.73 19.83 -7.01
CA PRO A 375 20.50 21.22 -7.37
C PRO A 375 19.85 21.33 -8.75
N ASP A 376 19.01 22.35 -8.91
CA ASP A 376 18.33 22.62 -10.17
C ASP A 376 19.35 22.79 -11.30
N HIS A 377 19.14 22.10 -12.43
CA HIS A 377 20.08 22.08 -13.55
C HIS A 377 21.56 21.83 -13.11
N TYR A 378 21.79 20.98 -12.10
CA TYR A 378 23.11 20.70 -11.48
C TYR A 378 23.85 21.94 -10.93
N GLY A 379 23.16 23.06 -10.71
CA GLY A 379 23.73 24.31 -10.24
C GLY A 379 24.32 25.19 -11.35
N TYR A 380 24.11 24.85 -12.62
CA TYR A 380 24.65 25.61 -13.77
C TYR A 380 24.11 27.04 -13.93
N ALA A 381 23.07 27.41 -13.17
CA ALA A 381 22.57 28.78 -13.10
C ALA A 381 23.54 29.72 -12.37
N GLU A 382 24.22 29.21 -11.33
CA GLU A 382 25.13 29.98 -10.48
C GLU A 382 26.60 29.66 -10.77
N ASN A 383 26.87 28.48 -11.30
CA ASN A 383 28.21 27.95 -11.53
C ASN A 383 28.50 27.69 -13.01
N ASN A 384 29.74 27.90 -13.42
CA ASN A 384 30.18 27.59 -14.78
C ASN A 384 30.38 26.09 -14.97
N THR A 385 30.85 25.41 -13.91
CA THR A 385 31.11 23.98 -13.90
C THR A 385 30.43 23.28 -12.73
N VAL A 386 30.08 22.00 -12.90
CA VAL A 386 29.43 21.18 -11.87
C VAL A 386 30.35 20.93 -10.66
N GLY A 387 31.68 20.94 -10.86
CA GLY A 387 32.66 20.83 -9.78
C GLY A 387 32.60 21.97 -8.77
N GLN A 388 32.12 23.16 -9.17
CA GLN A 388 31.86 24.27 -8.24
C GLN A 388 30.62 24.02 -7.39
N THR A 389 29.59 23.38 -7.96
CA THR A 389 28.39 22.97 -7.23
C THR A 389 28.70 21.87 -6.21
N PHE A 390 29.60 20.94 -6.56
CA PHE A 390 29.99 19.82 -5.70
C PHE A 390 31.48 19.87 -5.35
N PRO A 391 31.91 20.76 -4.44
CA PRO A 391 33.32 21.05 -4.18
C PRO A 391 34.09 19.90 -3.53
N ASP A 392 33.41 18.92 -2.93
CA ASP A 392 34.03 17.75 -2.32
C ASP A 392 34.21 16.56 -3.30
N GLY A 393 33.84 16.75 -4.57
CA GLY A 393 34.02 15.75 -5.63
C GLY A 393 33.33 14.42 -5.36
N PRO A 394 31.99 14.38 -5.23
CA PRO A 394 31.25 13.13 -5.08
C PRO A 394 31.18 12.33 -6.40
N TYR A 395 30.71 11.09 -6.31
CA TYR A 395 30.13 10.42 -7.48
C TYR A 395 28.73 11.00 -7.73
N LEU A 396 28.47 11.48 -8.93
CA LEU A 396 27.14 11.91 -9.34
C LEU A 396 26.47 10.83 -10.19
N ILE A 397 25.27 10.40 -9.80
CA ILE A 397 24.52 9.36 -10.51
C ILE A 397 23.28 9.97 -11.14
N THR A 398 23.14 9.76 -12.45
CA THR A 398 21.99 10.21 -13.24
C THR A 398 21.27 9.03 -13.89
N LYS A 399 19.93 9.06 -13.87
CA LYS A 399 19.04 7.99 -14.34
C LYS A 399 18.02 8.52 -15.33
N THR A 400 17.44 7.67 -16.18
CA THR A 400 16.38 8.08 -17.12
C THR A 400 15.24 8.82 -16.43
N ARG A 401 14.85 8.38 -15.23
CA ARG A 401 13.79 9.01 -14.44
C ARG A 401 14.09 10.48 -14.13
N ASP A 402 15.35 10.83 -13.89
CA ASP A 402 15.77 12.16 -13.44
C ASP A 402 15.41 13.25 -14.46
N PHE A 403 15.28 12.88 -15.74
CA PHE A 403 14.96 13.79 -16.85
C PHE A 403 13.48 13.85 -17.23
N GLU A 404 12.64 12.96 -16.70
CA GLU A 404 11.25 12.79 -17.16
C GLU A 404 10.20 13.05 -16.07
N TRP A 405 10.57 12.92 -14.78
CA TRP A 405 9.59 12.95 -13.69
C TRP A 405 8.91 14.33 -13.54
N TRP A 406 9.65 15.42 -13.75
CA TRP A 406 9.18 16.79 -13.54
C TRP A 406 8.16 17.24 -14.59
N LYS A 407 8.18 16.65 -15.80
CA LYS A 407 7.25 16.96 -16.90
C LYS A 407 5.79 16.67 -16.55
N ARG A 408 5.56 15.85 -15.52
CA ARG A 408 4.22 15.48 -15.01
C ARG A 408 3.68 16.49 -13.99
N GLU A 409 4.54 17.36 -13.49
CA GLU A 409 4.13 18.41 -12.57
C GLU A 409 3.48 19.56 -13.35
N PRO A 410 2.40 20.16 -12.82
CA PRO A 410 1.77 21.32 -13.44
C PRO A 410 2.76 22.47 -13.69
N PRO A 411 2.59 23.30 -14.73
CA PRO A 411 3.54 24.37 -15.07
C PRO A 411 3.88 25.31 -13.89
N ASN A 412 2.90 25.66 -13.05
CA ASN A 412 3.11 26.50 -11.86
C ASN A 412 3.96 25.84 -10.76
N ARG A 413 4.15 24.52 -10.82
CA ARG A 413 5.00 23.75 -9.90
C ARG A 413 6.40 23.54 -10.43
N GLN A 414 6.58 23.54 -11.75
CA GLN A 414 7.89 23.32 -12.38
C GLN A 414 8.91 24.38 -11.96
N SER A 415 8.48 25.62 -11.72
CA SER A 415 9.33 26.70 -11.20
C SER A 415 9.67 26.59 -9.71
N SER A 416 9.12 25.61 -9.00
CA SER A 416 9.28 25.43 -7.54
C SER A 416 9.96 24.11 -7.17
N ILE A 417 10.41 23.35 -8.17
CA ILE A 417 11.08 22.06 -8.01
C ILE A 417 12.42 22.14 -8.72
N ASN A 418 13.44 21.51 -8.15
CA ASN A 418 14.70 21.30 -8.85
C ASN A 418 14.51 20.15 -9.82
N TYR A 419 14.94 20.32 -11.07
CA TYR A 419 14.89 19.27 -12.07
C TYR A 419 16.09 19.34 -13.00
N GLN A 420 16.21 18.33 -13.86
CA GLN A 420 17.26 18.22 -14.86
C GLN A 420 16.65 17.90 -16.21
N THR A 421 17.29 18.38 -17.27
CA THR A 421 16.89 18.15 -18.66
C THR A 421 17.94 17.34 -19.41
N ARG A 422 17.64 16.98 -20.66
CA ARG A 422 18.60 16.25 -21.50
C ARG A 422 19.76 17.16 -21.93
N GLU A 423 19.47 18.44 -22.11
CA GLU A 423 20.47 19.47 -22.41
C GLU A 423 21.47 19.63 -21.24
N ASP A 424 21.01 19.52 -19.99
CA ASP A 424 21.91 19.51 -18.84
C ASP A 424 22.84 18.30 -18.84
N ALA A 425 22.34 17.13 -19.24
CA ALA A 425 23.16 15.92 -19.36
C ALA A 425 24.20 16.03 -20.48
N GLU A 426 23.86 16.70 -21.59
CA GLU A 426 24.79 17.01 -22.67
C GLU A 426 25.86 18.00 -22.20
N ARG A 427 25.47 19.06 -21.49
CA ARG A 427 26.40 20.02 -20.88
C ARG A 427 27.32 19.35 -19.88
N LEU A 428 26.79 18.48 -19.02
CA LEU A 428 27.57 17.66 -18.08
C LEU A 428 28.57 16.75 -18.81
N GLY A 429 28.22 16.24 -19.99
CA GLY A 429 29.13 15.49 -20.86
C GLY A 429 30.29 16.30 -21.45
N GLN A 430 30.19 17.62 -21.46
CA GLN A 430 31.21 18.55 -21.96
C GLN A 430 31.92 19.32 -20.84
N ASP A 431 31.49 19.15 -19.59
CA ASP A 431 32.04 19.85 -18.43
C ASP A 431 33.42 19.27 -18.07
N ALA A 432 34.44 20.13 -18.02
CA ALA A 432 35.81 19.74 -17.70
C ALA A 432 36.00 19.17 -16.28
N THR A 433 35.03 19.39 -15.39
CA THR A 433 35.02 18.89 -14.01
C THR A 433 34.17 17.64 -13.82
N ALA A 434 33.58 17.09 -14.88
CA ALA A 434 32.80 15.86 -14.83
C ALA A 434 33.36 14.82 -15.80
N GLN A 435 33.73 13.65 -15.28
CA GLN A 435 34.16 12.53 -16.11
C GLN A 435 33.11 11.41 -16.07
N ARG A 436 32.58 11.03 -17.23
CA ARG A 436 31.71 9.86 -17.32
C ARG A 436 32.53 8.58 -17.18
N ILE A 437 32.34 7.84 -16.09
CA ILE A 437 33.08 6.60 -15.80
C ILE A 437 32.26 5.34 -16.10
N TYR A 438 30.94 5.45 -16.19
CA TYR A 438 30.05 4.35 -16.57
C TYR A 438 28.77 4.85 -17.22
N SER A 439 28.26 4.10 -18.20
CA SER A 439 26.90 4.29 -18.73
C SER A 439 26.38 3.01 -19.37
N ASN A 440 25.12 2.67 -19.12
CA ASN A 440 24.42 1.58 -19.80
C ASN A 440 23.13 2.05 -20.52
N GLY A 441 23.05 3.35 -20.82
CA GLY A 441 21.92 3.97 -21.50
C GLY A 441 20.74 4.36 -20.61
N GLY A 442 20.59 3.77 -19.41
CA GLY A 442 19.55 4.15 -18.44
C GLY A 442 20.08 4.61 -17.08
N PHE A 443 21.34 4.33 -16.81
CA PHE A 443 22.07 4.68 -15.61
C PHE A 443 23.47 5.14 -15.99
N THR A 444 23.90 6.29 -15.45
CA THR A 444 25.22 6.87 -15.74
C THR A 444 25.86 7.33 -14.44
N VAL A 445 27.15 7.03 -14.29
CA VAL A 445 27.97 7.46 -13.15
C VAL A 445 29.01 8.46 -13.66
N TRP A 446 29.06 9.59 -12.97
CA TRP A 446 29.99 10.67 -13.19
C TRP A 446 30.93 10.78 -12.01
N ASP A 447 32.22 10.85 -12.29
CA ASP A 447 33.25 11.23 -11.34
C ASP A 447 33.40 12.76 -11.40
N ILE A 448 33.05 13.45 -10.31
CA ILE A 448 33.14 14.91 -10.23
C ILE A 448 34.47 15.32 -9.61
N ASN A 449 35.21 16.16 -10.32
CA ASN A 449 36.40 16.83 -9.81
C ASN A 449 35.98 18.14 -9.15
N GLY A 450 35.88 18.14 -7.82
CA GLY A 450 35.43 19.28 -7.02
C GLY A 450 36.35 20.49 -7.16
N VAL A 451 35.75 21.68 -7.28
CA VAL A 451 36.46 22.96 -7.37
C VAL A 451 36.04 23.83 -6.20
N ARG A 452 36.94 24.01 -5.23
CA ARG A 452 36.71 24.95 -4.13
C ARG A 452 37.00 26.37 -4.61
N ASN A 453 35.97 27.21 -4.70
CA ASN A 453 36.17 28.64 -4.93
C ASN A 453 36.89 29.25 -3.73
N SER A 454 38.06 29.85 -3.95
CA SER A 454 38.90 30.48 -2.92
C SER A 454 38.37 31.82 -2.39
N THR A 455 37.12 32.19 -2.70
CA THR A 455 36.57 33.53 -2.45
C THR A 455 35.68 33.68 -1.22
N ASN A 456 35.49 32.65 -0.39
CA ASN A 456 34.75 32.74 0.88
C ASN A 456 35.66 32.58 2.13
N THR A 457 36.89 33.09 2.06
CA THR A 457 37.70 33.40 3.25
C THR A 457 37.92 34.91 3.33
N ALA A 458 36.86 35.65 3.63
CA ALA A 458 36.97 36.99 4.22
C ALA A 458 35.69 37.23 5.02
N ASN A 459 35.83 37.14 6.35
CA ASN A 459 34.85 37.59 7.33
C ASN A 459 34.57 39.08 7.21
#